data_AF-A0A1S2W858-F1
#
_entry.id   AF-A0A1S2W858-F1
#
_cell.length_a   1.000
_cell.length_b   1.000
_cell.length_c   1.000
_cell.angle_alpha   90.00
_cell.angle_beta   90.00
_cell.angle_gamma   90.00
#
_symmetry.space_group_name_H-M   'P 1'
#
loop_
_entity.id
_entity.type
_entity.pdbx_description
1 polymer ?
#
loop_
_entity_poly.entity_id
_entity_poly.type
_entity_poly.pdbx_seq_one_letter_code
_entity_poly.pdbx_strand_id
1 'polypeptide(L)'
;MRLRKRYVFGASVLAGAGLLLIKNKDKRNMDPLKEYLTHLDQDASPDADKDPDEVGLTKLDSIYRAEWQANGYPRSQKELEDLEK
;
A
#
# COMPACT_ATOMS: atom_id res chain seq x y z
N MET A 1 -44.43 45.22 42.56
CA MET A 1 -44.62 44.03 41.70
C MET A 1 -44.17 44.34 40.28
N ARG A 2 -43.25 43.52 39.73
CA ARG A 2 -43.23 42.97 38.34
C ARG A 2 -41.78 42.78 37.84
N LEU A 3 -41.19 41.65 38.23
CA LEU A 3 -40.11 41.02 37.46
C LEU A 3 -40.70 40.51 36.13
N ARG A 4 -40.13 40.93 35.00
CA ARG A 4 -40.46 40.37 33.67
C ARG A 4 -39.38 39.39 33.24
N LYS A 5 -39.87 38.28 32.69
CA LYS A 5 -39.21 37.01 32.42
C LYS A 5 -38.50 37.00 31.06
N ARG A 6 -37.37 36.25 31.02
CA ARG A 6 -36.89 35.36 29.94
C ARG A 6 -36.47 35.94 28.59
N TYR A 7 -35.18 35.77 28.28
CA TYR A 7 -34.71 35.37 26.94
C TYR A 7 -33.59 34.32 27.09
N VAL A 8 -33.97 33.05 27.06
CA VAL A 8 -33.04 31.93 26.82
C VAL A 8 -33.24 31.57 25.34
N PHE A 9 -32.52 32.23 24.45
CA PHE A 9 -32.45 31.85 23.04
C PHE A 9 -31.12 32.35 22.49
N GLY A 10 -30.09 31.52 22.54
CA GLY A 10 -28.76 31.90 22.06
C GLY A 10 -27.79 30.74 21.89
N ALA A 11 -28.26 29.52 21.65
CA ALA A 11 -27.39 28.34 21.54
C ALA A 11 -27.85 27.37 20.44
N SER A 12 -28.14 27.88 19.24
CA SER A 12 -28.56 27.01 18.13
C SER A 12 -28.07 27.50 16.77
N VAL A 13 -26.76 27.65 16.58
CA VAL A 13 -26.20 27.86 15.20
C VAL A 13 -24.93 27.04 14.91
N LEU A 14 -24.19 26.50 15.88
CA LEU A 14 -22.86 25.92 15.60
C LEU A 14 -22.83 24.44 15.15
N ALA A 15 -23.94 23.70 15.13
CA ALA A 15 -23.91 22.26 14.82
C ALA A 15 -23.92 21.91 13.31
N GLY A 16 -24.27 22.85 12.43
CA GLY A 16 -24.49 22.55 11.00
C GLY A 16 -23.21 22.50 10.14
N ALA A 17 -22.21 23.34 10.43
CA ALA A 17 -21.05 23.50 9.54
C ALA A 17 -19.99 22.39 9.71
N GLY A 18 -19.86 21.80 10.91
CA GLY A 18 -18.83 20.78 11.18
C GLY A 18 -19.06 19.45 10.46
N LEU A 19 -20.33 19.09 10.20
CA LEU A 19 -20.71 17.78 9.65
C LEU A 19 -20.35 17.63 8.15
N LEU A 20 -20.37 18.73 7.39
CA LEU A 20 -20.00 18.73 5.97
C LEU A 20 -18.48 18.61 5.76
N LEU A 21 -17.66 19.12 6.69
CA LEU A 21 -16.20 19.04 6.60
C LEU A 21 -15.64 17.64 6.91
N ILE A 22 -16.35 16.85 7.72
CA ILE A 22 -15.92 15.50 8.11
C ILE A 22 -16.19 14.48 7.00
N LYS A 23 -17.26 14.65 6.21
CA LYS A 23 -17.72 13.67 5.21
C LYS A 23 -16.83 13.55 3.97
N ASN A 24 -15.93 14.50 3.73
CA ASN A 24 -15.07 14.53 2.53
C ASN A 24 -13.60 14.15 2.79
N LYS A 25 -13.27 13.66 4.00
CA LYS A 25 -11.87 13.40 4.38
C LYS A 25 -11.34 12.01 3.97
N ASP A 26 -12.22 11.06 3.65
CA ASP A 26 -11.83 9.65 3.45
C ASP A 26 -11.42 9.26 2.02
N LYS A 27 -11.41 10.19 1.05
CA LYS A 27 -11.17 9.83 -0.36
C LYS A 27 -9.80 10.22 -0.94
N ARG A 28 -8.85 10.69 -0.13
CA ARG A 28 -7.57 11.23 -0.65
C ARG A 28 -6.33 10.83 0.15
N ASN A 29 -6.20 9.54 0.45
CA ASN A 29 -4.92 8.95 0.83
C ASN A 29 -4.70 7.68 0.00
N MET A 30 -4.64 7.85 -1.33
CA MET A 30 -3.97 6.86 -2.17
C MET A 30 -2.48 7.09 -1.97
N ASP A 31 -1.79 6.12 -1.38
CA ASP A 31 -0.35 6.15 -1.22
C ASP A 31 0.29 5.97 -2.61
N PRO A 32 1.00 6.99 -3.15
CA PRO A 32 1.60 6.91 -4.48
C PRO A 32 2.57 5.73 -4.62
N LEU A 33 3.22 5.32 -3.52
CA LEU A 33 4.11 4.16 -3.52
C LEU A 33 3.33 2.87 -3.75
N LYS A 34 2.14 2.74 -3.16
CA LYS A 34 1.28 1.57 -3.34
C LYS A 34 0.78 1.45 -4.77
N GLU A 35 0.40 2.57 -5.37
CA GLU A 35 -0.01 2.61 -6.78
C GLU A 35 1.14 2.19 -7.70
N TYR A 36 2.35 2.73 -7.47
CA TYR A 36 3.54 2.35 -8.24
C TYR A 36 3.89 0.86 -8.12
N LEU A 37 3.90 0.30 -6.91
CA LEU A 37 4.17 -1.12 -6.69
C LEU A 37 3.12 -2.02 -7.36
N THR A 38 1.85 -1.60 -7.34
CA THR A 38 0.76 -2.33 -8.00
C THR A 38 0.99 -2.39 -9.52
N HIS A 39 1.48 -1.31 -10.13
CA HIS A 39 1.80 -1.31 -11.55
C HIS A 39 2.98 -2.24 -11.88
N LEU A 40 4.00 -2.30 -11.04
CA LEU A 40 5.15 -3.20 -11.25
C LEU A 40 4.78 -4.69 -11.19
N ASP A 41 3.81 -5.04 -10.35
CA ASP A 41 3.31 -6.41 -10.19
C ASP A 41 2.38 -6.85 -11.35
N GLN A 42 1.74 -5.89 -12.03
CA GLN A 42 0.82 -6.19 -13.13
C GLN A 42 1.50 -6.25 -14.49
N ASP A 43 2.57 -5.47 -14.67
CA ASP A 43 3.28 -5.40 -15.92
C ASP A 43 4.30 -6.54 -16.06
N ALA A 44 4.43 -7.08 -17.29
CA ALA A 44 5.44 -8.08 -17.61
C ALA A 44 6.88 -7.52 -17.53
N SER A 45 7.85 -8.40 -17.28
CA SER A 45 9.26 -8.05 -17.24
C SER A 45 9.71 -7.37 -18.55
N PRO A 46 10.52 -6.29 -18.48
CA PRO A 46 11.04 -5.61 -19.68
C PRO A 46 12.02 -6.47 -20.48
N ASP A 47 12.63 -7.47 -19.85
CA ASP A 47 13.67 -8.31 -20.44
C ASP A 47 13.16 -9.71 -20.80
N ALA A 48 11.84 -9.96 -20.72
CA ALA A 48 11.21 -11.20 -21.16
C ALA A 48 11.52 -11.55 -22.63
N ASP A 49 11.72 -10.56 -23.49
CA ASP A 49 12.09 -10.77 -24.90
C ASP A 49 13.59 -11.08 -25.10
N LYS A 50 14.42 -10.86 -24.06
CA LYS A 50 15.89 -10.96 -24.11
C LYS A 50 16.42 -12.16 -23.33
N ASP A 51 15.78 -12.51 -22.23
CA ASP A 51 16.16 -13.62 -21.36
C ASP A 51 14.97 -14.60 -21.24
N PRO A 52 15.11 -15.87 -21.68
CA PRO A 52 14.07 -16.87 -21.53
C PRO A 52 13.66 -17.11 -20.07
N ASP A 53 14.56 -16.86 -19.12
CA ASP A 53 14.28 -17.03 -17.69
C ASP A 53 13.45 -15.86 -17.11
N GLU A 54 13.27 -14.77 -17.86
CA GLU A 54 12.38 -13.66 -17.51
C GLU A 54 11.01 -13.75 -18.16
N VAL A 55 10.81 -14.74 -19.04
CA VAL A 55 9.52 -15.00 -19.67
C VAL A 55 8.52 -15.42 -18.59
N GLY A 56 7.46 -14.63 -18.44
CA GLY A 56 6.41 -14.86 -17.46
C GLY A 56 6.66 -14.22 -16.09
N LEU A 57 7.80 -13.56 -15.87
CA LEU A 57 8.01 -12.73 -14.68
C LEU A 57 7.31 -11.37 -14.81
N THR A 58 6.87 -10.84 -13.67
CA THR A 58 6.44 -9.44 -13.56
C THR A 58 7.65 -8.51 -13.49
N LYS A 59 7.47 -7.20 -13.69
CA LYS A 59 8.58 -6.23 -13.47
C LYS A 59 9.07 -6.27 -12.04
N LEU A 60 8.17 -6.45 -11.08
CA LEU A 60 8.52 -6.56 -9.68
C LEU A 60 9.41 -7.79 -9.41
N ASP A 61 9.03 -8.95 -9.96
CA ASP A 61 9.81 -10.17 -9.81
C ASP A 61 11.18 -10.07 -10.50
N SER A 62 11.24 -9.46 -11.69
CA SER A 62 12.51 -9.21 -12.40
C SER A 62 13.47 -8.36 -11.55
N ILE A 63 12.98 -7.35 -10.84
CA ILE A 63 13.79 -6.52 -9.92
C ILE A 63 14.40 -7.35 -8.78
N TYR A 64 13.61 -8.25 -8.17
CA TYR A 64 14.06 -9.06 -7.03
C TYR A 64 14.75 -10.38 -7.43
N ARG A 65 14.74 -10.74 -8.71
CA ARG A 65 15.30 -12.00 -9.22
C ARG A 65 16.74 -12.23 -8.81
N ALA A 66 17.58 -11.19 -8.88
CA ALA A 66 19.00 -11.27 -8.50
C ALA A 66 19.18 -11.65 -7.02
N GLU A 67 18.31 -11.12 -6.14
CA GLU A 67 18.34 -11.45 -4.72
C GLU A 67 17.86 -12.88 -4.46
N TRP A 68 16.83 -13.33 -5.18
CA TRP A 68 16.33 -14.70 -5.08
C TRP A 68 17.35 -15.73 -5.56
N GLN A 69 18.06 -15.45 -6.66
CA GLN A 69 19.17 -16.29 -7.13
C GLN A 69 20.36 -16.28 -6.16
N ALA A 70 20.69 -15.14 -5.58
CA ALA A 70 21.76 -15.02 -4.59
C ALA A 70 21.46 -15.77 -3.28
N ASN A 71 20.18 -15.97 -2.95
CA ASN A 71 19.74 -16.78 -1.82
C ASN A 71 19.83 -18.30 -2.08
N GLY A 72 20.39 -18.71 -3.23
CA GLY A 72 20.61 -20.11 -3.60
C GLY A 72 21.33 -20.90 -2.49
N TYR A 73 20.61 -21.88 -1.94
CA TYR A 73 21.13 -22.92 -1.07
C TYR A 73 21.92 -23.96 -1.90
N PRO A 74 22.95 -24.65 -1.37
CA PRO A 74 23.57 -24.53 -0.04
C PRO A 74 25.00 -23.95 -0.11
N ARG A 75 25.42 -23.29 0.98
CA ARG A 75 26.71 -22.62 1.14
C ARG A 75 27.83 -23.55 1.64
N SER A 76 27.55 -24.79 2.04
CA SER A 76 28.59 -25.75 2.47
C SER A 76 28.25 -27.22 2.22
N GLN A 77 29.30 -28.07 2.23
CA GLN A 77 29.21 -29.52 1.95
C GLN A 77 28.36 -30.29 2.96
N LYS A 78 28.30 -29.82 4.20
CA LYS A 78 27.37 -30.32 5.22
C LYS A 78 25.92 -29.97 4.88
N GLU A 79 25.67 -28.76 4.39
CA GLU A 79 24.32 -28.33 3.99
C GLU A 79 23.85 -29.08 2.73
N LEU A 80 24.77 -29.53 1.87
CA LEU A 80 24.48 -30.45 0.76
C LEU A 80 24.12 -31.87 1.25
N GLU A 81 24.93 -32.46 2.13
CA GLU A 81 24.68 -33.80 2.70
C GLU A 81 23.37 -33.89 3.51
N ASP A 82 22.98 -32.80 4.17
CA ASP A 82 21.70 -32.70 4.89
C ASP A 82 20.48 -32.53 3.94
N LEU A 83 20.69 -32.03 2.70
CA LEU A 83 19.64 -31.87 1.67
C LEU A 83 19.40 -33.16 0.85
N GLU A 84 20.41 -34.05 0.78
CA GLU A 84 20.34 -35.35 0.07
C GLU A 84 19.82 -36.51 0.93
N LYS A 85 19.53 -36.27 2.22
CA LYS A 85 19.08 -37.29 3.18
C LYS A 85 17.57 -37.30 3.37
#